data_AF-A0A8J5NCW0-F1
#
_entry.id   AF-A0A8J5NCW0-F1
#
_cell.length_a   1.000
_cell.length_b   1.000
_cell.length_c   1.000
_cell.angle_alpha   90.00
_cell.angle_beta   90.00
_cell.angle_gamma   90.00
#
_symmetry.space_group_name_H-M   'P 1'
#
loop_
_entity.id
_entity.type
_entity.pdbx_description
1 polymer ?
#
loop_
_entity_poly.entity_id
_entity_poly.type
_entity_poly.pdbx_seq_one_letter_code
_entity_poly.pdbx_strand_id
1 'polypeptide(L)'
;MKLGIRGKVRRVVADNASSMVRAFDVCLPGLYGDKIRSESSGENENKDALDILEEELDLDEVLALLPPERSNCFAHTQQLCIRDAFNDPSVRNSAVATVIHKCYSIVDAIRRSTVAAPFLEKIGVALQAANATRWNSQLTMIKSVLKDTSGVNSAIRLLVTKKTVEELKGMEMTMLKEVVQVLEPFQEAMSQVEGENIVTLSCITTVVFGLEHSLKLFIENKPLYCFKLANALQSSVKKRLYPFLERIDVIAAAAMDPRFKLAWIPCEELQKEKISKIVDLIIAESTKDYKEKVQKEEIQENELPMSINQDKGGIIAKRPRLFAYMPPPGPSMASPSTRRSLKRT
;
A
#
# COMPACT_ATOMS: atom_id res chain seq x y z
N MET A 1 19.13 12.96 18.62
CA MET A 1 18.34 11.99 17.81
C MET A 1 18.21 10.69 18.62
N LYS A 2 17.00 10.28 19.02
CA LYS A 2 16.78 9.27 20.09
C LYS A 2 16.96 7.79 19.67
N LEU A 3 17.09 7.48 18.37
CA LEU A 3 17.02 6.10 17.86
C LEU A 3 18.28 5.61 17.11
N GLY A 4 19.31 6.45 16.90
CA GLY A 4 20.58 6.01 16.28
C GLY A 4 20.46 5.47 14.83
N ILE A 5 19.45 5.91 14.08
CA ILE A 5 19.14 5.45 12.71
C ILE A 5 19.73 6.32 11.58
N ARG A 6 20.64 7.23 11.92
CA ARG A 6 21.27 8.13 10.96
C ARG A 6 22.05 7.33 9.89
N GLY A 7 21.87 7.67 8.62
CA GLY A 7 22.46 6.95 7.48
C GLY A 7 21.92 5.54 7.23
N LYS A 8 20.97 5.05 8.04
CA LYS A 8 20.42 3.68 7.93
C LYS A 8 19.07 3.62 7.22
N VAL A 9 18.47 4.77 6.94
CA VAL A 9 17.17 4.85 6.26
C VAL A 9 17.43 4.98 4.77
N ARG A 10 17.17 3.91 4.01
CA ARG A 10 17.35 3.91 2.55
C ARG A 10 16.14 4.45 1.80
N ARG A 11 14.93 4.25 2.33
CA ARG A 11 13.67 4.62 1.68
C ARG A 11 12.60 5.04 2.68
N VAL A 12 11.81 6.04 2.30
CA VAL A 12 10.61 6.45 3.03
C VAL A 12 9.41 6.43 2.09
N VAL A 13 8.34 5.74 2.50
CA VAL A 13 7.06 5.78 1.80
C VAL A 13 6.21 6.89 2.42
N ALA A 14 5.82 7.87 1.63
CA ALA A 14 5.07 9.04 2.09
C ALA A 14 3.92 9.38 1.13
N ASP A 15 2.91 10.09 1.63
CA ASP A 15 1.87 10.65 0.76
C ASP A 15 2.44 11.69 -0.22
N ASN A 16 1.62 12.11 -1.19
CA ASN A 16 2.02 13.05 -2.23
C ASN A 16 1.60 14.48 -1.92
N ALA A 17 1.33 14.82 -0.65
CA ALA A 17 1.07 16.20 -0.25
C ALA A 17 2.31 17.05 -0.55
N SER A 18 2.10 18.28 -1.03
CA SER A 18 3.18 19.20 -1.37
C SER A 18 4.11 19.49 -0.20
N SER A 19 3.58 19.50 1.03
CA SER A 19 4.37 19.58 2.27
C SER A 19 5.28 18.37 2.47
N MET A 20 4.79 17.17 2.18
CA MET A 20 5.58 15.94 2.28
C MET A 20 6.63 15.88 1.19
N VAL A 21 6.31 16.24 -0.05
CA VAL A 21 7.31 16.33 -1.13
C VAL A 21 8.42 17.32 -0.78
N ARG A 22 8.06 18.53 -0.36
CA ARG A 22 9.02 19.58 0.05
C ARG A 22 9.85 19.21 1.27
N ALA A 23 9.36 18.36 2.16
CA ALA A 23 10.12 17.90 3.32
C ALA A 23 11.28 16.96 2.93
N PHE A 24 11.27 16.36 1.73
CA PHE A 24 12.44 15.65 1.20
C PHE A 24 13.36 16.56 0.37
N ASP A 25 12.84 17.68 -0.15
CA ASP A 25 13.64 18.73 -0.79
C ASP A 25 14.37 19.61 0.25
N VAL A 26 13.77 19.78 1.43
CA VAL A 26 14.31 20.53 2.57
C VAL A 26 14.65 19.53 3.66
N CYS A 27 15.93 19.19 3.75
CA CYS A 27 16.56 18.32 4.76
C CYS A 27 15.69 18.06 6.00
N LEU A 28 15.17 16.83 6.13
CA LEU A 28 14.44 16.41 7.32
C LEU A 28 15.32 16.62 8.57
N PRO A 29 14.87 17.40 9.58
CA PRO A 29 15.65 17.64 10.79
C PRO A 29 16.02 16.33 11.48
N GLY A 30 17.32 16.09 11.64
CA GLY A 30 17.88 14.92 12.31
C GLY A 30 18.38 13.81 11.40
N LEU A 31 17.99 13.73 10.12
CA LEU A 31 18.52 12.71 9.20
C LEU A 31 19.94 13.03 8.69
N TYR A 32 20.37 14.28 8.81
CA TYR A 32 21.68 14.77 8.37
C TYR A 32 22.54 15.24 9.55
N GLY A 33 23.86 15.23 9.37
CA GLY A 33 24.80 15.86 10.28
C GLY A 33 24.89 17.37 10.08
N ASP A 34 25.24 18.09 11.15
CA ASP A 34 25.39 19.54 11.22
C ASP A 34 26.50 20.16 10.33
N LYS A 35 26.66 19.74 9.07
CA LYS A 35 27.74 20.25 8.20
C LYS A 35 27.33 20.71 6.79
N ILE A 36 26.05 20.96 6.53
CA ILE A 36 25.67 21.73 5.32
C ILE A 36 24.72 22.86 5.74
N ARG A 37 25.33 23.96 6.18
CA ARG A 37 24.71 25.29 6.15
C ARG A 37 25.42 26.08 5.06
N SER A 38 24.88 26.05 3.85
CA SER A 38 25.12 27.10 2.87
C SER A 38 23.79 27.84 2.70
N GLU A 39 23.74 29.07 3.20
CA GLU A 39 22.72 30.04 2.85
C GLU A 39 22.80 30.31 1.34
N SER A 40 21.71 30.16 0.61
CA SER A 40 21.36 31.16 -0.41
C SER A 40 19.89 31.07 -0.82
N SER A 41 19.28 32.24 -0.72
CA SER A 41 18.11 32.74 -1.42
C SER A 41 18.26 32.68 -2.95
N GLY A 42 17.14 32.43 -3.64
CA GLY A 42 16.83 33.00 -4.96
C GLY A 42 17.45 32.33 -6.19
N GLU A 43 16.59 31.66 -6.96
CA GLU A 43 16.55 31.50 -8.42
C GLU A 43 17.80 31.17 -9.24
N ASN A 44 17.57 30.24 -10.17
CA ASN A 44 18.31 29.85 -11.38
C ASN A 44 19.36 28.73 -11.30
N GLU A 45 19.02 27.69 -12.08
CA GLU A 45 19.87 26.86 -12.92
C GLU A 45 21.35 26.76 -12.51
N ASN A 46 21.71 25.61 -11.93
CA ASN A 46 23.04 25.09 -12.19
C ASN A 46 23.03 23.56 -12.19
N LYS A 47 23.35 23.00 -13.36
CA LYS A 47 23.54 21.57 -13.61
C LYS A 47 24.92 21.06 -13.16
N ASP A 48 25.71 21.88 -12.47
CA ASP A 48 27.14 21.65 -12.29
C ASP A 48 27.53 21.51 -10.81
N ALA A 49 26.84 20.62 -10.07
CA ALA A 49 27.20 20.28 -8.69
C ALA A 49 27.73 18.84 -8.54
N LEU A 50 28.02 18.14 -9.65
CA LEU A 50 28.49 16.75 -9.66
C LEU A 50 29.92 16.58 -10.18
N ASP A 51 30.74 17.64 -10.19
CA ASP A 51 32.09 17.61 -10.78
C ASP A 51 33.23 17.97 -9.81
N ILE A 52 32.99 17.96 -8.50
CA ILE A 52 34.09 18.03 -7.53
C ILE A 52 33.78 17.03 -6.42
N LEU A 53 34.39 15.84 -6.49
CA LEU A 53 34.76 14.94 -5.38
C LEU A 53 35.48 13.72 -5.99
N GLU A 54 36.68 13.94 -6.53
CA GLU A 54 37.69 12.88 -6.80
C GLU A 54 38.51 12.61 -5.52
N GLU A 55 37.83 12.30 -4.42
CA GLU A 55 38.43 11.57 -3.29
C GLU A 55 37.65 10.25 -3.19
N GLU A 56 38.34 9.13 -2.98
CA GLU A 56 37.77 7.80 -2.75
C GLU A 56 36.91 7.77 -1.48
N LEU A 57 35.78 8.47 -1.48
CA LEU A 57 34.76 8.35 -0.47
C LEU A 57 34.03 7.03 -0.72
N ASP A 58 33.97 6.21 0.32
CA ASP A 58 33.20 4.97 0.33
C ASP A 58 31.77 5.30 -0.15
N LEU A 59 31.30 4.55 -1.16
CA LEU A 59 29.99 4.76 -1.76
C LEU A 59 28.88 4.68 -0.70
N ASP A 60 29.10 3.89 0.36
CA ASP A 60 28.21 3.82 1.52
C ASP A 60 28.20 5.10 2.35
N GLU A 61 29.34 5.79 2.47
CA GLU A 61 29.43 7.10 3.15
C GLU A 61 28.73 8.19 2.33
N VAL A 62 28.90 8.19 1.01
CA VAL A 62 28.19 9.10 0.10
C VAL A 62 26.69 8.83 0.11
N LEU A 63 26.28 7.56 0.04
CA LEU A 63 24.87 7.15 0.12
C LEU A 63 24.25 7.49 1.49
N ALA A 64 25.01 7.39 2.59
CA ALA A 64 24.56 7.79 3.92
C ALA A 64 24.39 9.32 4.07
N LEU A 65 24.99 10.10 3.18
CA LEU A 65 24.84 11.56 3.09
C LEU A 65 23.71 11.97 2.14
N LEU A 66 23.16 11.06 1.33
CA LEU A 66 22.02 11.36 0.45
C LEU A 66 20.69 11.26 1.20
N PRO A 67 19.67 12.03 0.78
CA PRO A 67 18.32 11.86 1.32
C PRO A 67 17.83 10.43 1.13
N PRO A 68 17.08 9.87 2.10
CA PRO A 68 16.39 8.62 1.85
C PRO A 68 15.48 8.77 0.63
N GLU A 69 15.48 7.75 -0.23
CA GLU A 69 14.66 7.75 -1.43
C GLU A 69 13.19 7.86 -1.04
N ARG A 70 12.48 8.88 -1.56
CA ARG A 70 11.04 9.00 -1.33
C ARG A 70 10.27 8.15 -2.32
N SER A 71 9.46 7.25 -1.80
CA SER A 71 8.47 6.49 -2.56
C SER A 71 7.06 7.04 -2.34
N ASN A 72 6.29 7.14 -3.42
CA ASN A 72 4.87 7.50 -3.34
C ASN A 72 4.09 6.41 -2.59
N CYS A 73 3.24 6.82 -1.66
CA CYS A 73 2.28 5.92 -1.03
C CYS A 73 1.25 5.44 -2.06
N PHE A 74 1.15 4.13 -2.24
CA PHE A 74 0.22 3.53 -3.19
C PHE A 74 -1.25 3.81 -2.83
N ALA A 75 -1.62 3.63 -1.55
CA ALA A 75 -2.97 3.90 -1.05
C ALA A 75 -3.39 5.36 -1.31
N HIS A 76 -2.50 6.31 -1.01
CA HIS A 76 -2.75 7.72 -1.32
C HIS A 76 -2.87 7.94 -2.84
N THR A 77 -1.97 7.34 -3.63
CA THR A 77 -2.00 7.49 -5.09
C THR A 77 -3.29 6.92 -5.71
N GLN A 78 -3.82 5.83 -5.15
CA GLN A 78 -5.12 5.28 -5.56
C GLN A 78 -6.28 6.26 -5.25
N GLN A 79 -6.26 6.93 -4.10
CA GLN A 79 -7.23 8.00 -3.80
C GLN A 79 -7.13 9.15 -4.81
N LEU A 80 -5.91 9.49 -5.27
CA LEU A 80 -5.71 10.46 -6.33
C LEU A 80 -6.32 9.99 -7.67
N CYS A 81 -6.27 8.68 -7.97
CA CYS A 81 -6.88 8.15 -9.18
C CYS A 81 -8.39 8.42 -9.23
N ILE A 82 -9.09 8.12 -8.14
CA ILE A 82 -10.52 8.36 -7.99
C ILE A 82 -10.83 9.86 -8.10
N ARG A 83 -10.05 10.69 -7.40
CA ARG A 83 -10.22 12.14 -7.41
C ARG A 83 -10.07 12.73 -8.81
N ASP A 84 -9.04 12.30 -9.56
CA ASP A 84 -8.83 12.75 -10.93
C ASP A 84 -10.02 12.37 -11.83
N ALA A 85 -10.55 11.15 -11.68
CA ALA A 85 -11.70 10.71 -12.47
C ALA A 85 -12.97 11.52 -12.20
N PHE A 86 -13.22 11.88 -10.93
CA PHE A 86 -14.35 12.76 -10.58
C PHE A 86 -14.12 14.23 -10.95
N ASN A 87 -12.86 14.67 -11.06
CA ASN A 87 -12.51 16.01 -11.52
C ASN A 87 -12.51 16.14 -13.05
N ASP A 88 -12.54 15.03 -13.79
CA ASP A 88 -12.69 15.04 -15.23
C ASP A 88 -13.96 15.81 -15.62
N PRO A 89 -13.88 16.83 -16.50
CA PRO A 89 -15.04 17.66 -16.85
C PRO A 89 -16.24 16.86 -17.37
N SER A 90 -15.99 15.73 -18.05
CA SER A 90 -17.03 14.87 -18.60
C SER A 90 -17.81 14.09 -17.53
N VAL A 91 -17.20 13.88 -16.36
CA VAL A 91 -17.77 13.21 -15.19
C VAL A 91 -18.34 14.23 -14.21
N ARG A 92 -17.58 15.28 -13.89
CA ARG A 92 -17.97 16.33 -12.93
C ARG A 92 -19.30 16.99 -13.30
N ASN A 93 -19.52 17.20 -14.59
CA ASN A 93 -20.74 17.86 -15.10
C ASN A 93 -21.81 16.84 -15.53
N SER A 94 -21.68 15.57 -15.15
CA SER A 94 -22.61 14.51 -15.53
C SER A 94 -23.78 14.36 -14.54
N ALA A 95 -24.86 13.71 -14.98
CA ALA A 95 -25.96 13.33 -14.11
C ALA A 95 -25.51 12.45 -12.93
N VAL A 96 -24.48 11.61 -13.13
CA VAL A 96 -23.92 10.75 -12.08
C VAL A 96 -23.38 11.58 -10.91
N ALA A 97 -22.63 12.64 -11.19
CA ALA A 97 -22.11 13.52 -10.13
C ALA A 97 -23.24 14.21 -9.36
N THR A 98 -24.26 14.70 -10.06
CA THR A 98 -25.46 15.29 -9.44
C THR A 98 -26.19 14.30 -8.54
N VAL A 99 -26.35 13.06 -8.98
CA VAL A 99 -27.02 12.01 -8.20
C VAL A 99 -26.21 11.60 -6.97
N ILE A 100 -24.88 11.54 -7.05
CA ILE A 100 -24.01 11.31 -5.89
C ILE A 100 -24.19 12.44 -4.86
N HIS A 101 -24.18 13.70 -5.31
CA HIS A 101 -24.42 14.85 -4.44
C HIS A 101 -25.82 14.83 -3.81
N LYS A 102 -26.85 14.49 -4.58
CA LYS A 102 -28.22 14.32 -4.07
C LYS A 102 -28.27 13.25 -2.97
N CYS A 103 -27.63 12.10 -3.19
CA CYS A 103 -27.54 11.02 -2.21
C CYS A 103 -26.86 11.48 -0.91
N TYR A 104 -25.77 12.24 -1.00
CA TYR A 104 -25.12 12.84 0.16
C TYR A 104 -26.07 13.78 0.93
N SER A 105 -26.74 14.71 0.23
CA SER A 105 -27.66 15.67 0.85
C SER A 105 -28.84 14.99 1.56
N ILE A 106 -29.34 13.89 0.99
CA ILE A 106 -30.37 13.05 1.62
C ILE A 106 -29.87 12.49 2.95
N VAL A 107 -28.71 11.84 2.95
CA VAL A 107 -28.15 11.21 4.15
C VAL A 107 -27.86 12.25 5.22
N ASP A 108 -27.27 13.38 4.85
CA ASP A 108 -26.99 14.50 5.76
C ASP A 108 -28.27 15.08 6.37
N ALA A 109 -29.33 15.27 5.57
CA ALA A 109 -30.62 15.75 6.06
C ALA A 109 -31.31 14.75 7.01
N ILE A 110 -31.26 13.45 6.70
CA ILE A 110 -31.81 12.40 7.57
C ILE A 110 -31.08 12.39 8.91
N ARG A 111 -29.75 12.39 8.90
CA ARG A 111 -28.92 12.33 10.11
C ARG A 111 -29.12 13.53 11.04
N ARG A 112 -29.40 14.72 10.49
CA ARG A 112 -29.69 15.93 11.30
C ARG A 112 -31.13 15.99 11.81
N SER A 113 -32.01 15.10 11.35
CA SER A 113 -33.42 15.13 11.72
C SER A 113 -33.69 14.36 13.01
N THR A 114 -34.31 15.03 13.97
CA THR A 114 -34.79 14.45 15.23
C THR A 114 -35.98 13.50 15.04
N VAL A 115 -36.57 13.43 13.84
CA VAL A 115 -37.69 12.55 13.52
C VAL A 115 -37.25 11.40 12.61
N ALA A 116 -36.49 11.70 11.56
CA ALA A 116 -36.12 10.71 10.55
C ALA A 116 -34.98 9.78 11.00
N ALA A 117 -33.98 10.28 11.74
CA ALA A 117 -32.90 9.43 12.25
C ALA A 117 -33.41 8.38 13.26
N PRO A 118 -34.23 8.75 14.28
CA PRO A 118 -34.78 7.75 15.19
C PRO A 118 -35.76 6.78 14.52
N PHE A 119 -36.44 7.21 13.46
CA PHE A 119 -37.28 6.31 12.66
C PHE A 119 -36.43 5.22 11.98
N LEU A 120 -35.32 5.59 11.35
CA LEU A 120 -34.41 4.62 10.73
C LEU A 120 -33.81 3.65 11.75
N GLU A 121 -33.42 4.15 12.93
CA GLU A 121 -32.93 3.30 14.02
C GLU A 121 -33.99 2.29 14.47
N LYS A 122 -35.26 2.70 14.59
CA LYS A 122 -36.37 1.81 14.96
C LYS A 122 -36.63 0.70 13.95
N ILE A 123 -36.43 0.97 12.66
CA ILE A 123 -36.56 -0.04 11.60
C ILE A 123 -35.25 -0.80 11.34
N GLY A 124 -34.21 -0.59 12.16
CA GLY A 124 -32.94 -1.29 12.07
C GLY A 124 -32.03 -0.85 10.92
N VAL A 125 -32.27 0.33 10.32
CA VAL A 125 -31.48 0.86 9.21
C VAL A 125 -30.43 1.84 9.73
N ALA A 126 -29.15 1.52 9.55
CA ALA A 126 -28.04 2.37 9.94
C ALA A 126 -27.37 3.02 8.72
N LEU A 127 -27.55 4.34 8.56
CA LEU A 127 -26.88 5.11 7.52
C LEU A 127 -25.47 5.54 7.95
N GLN A 128 -24.48 5.15 7.15
CA GLN A 128 -23.09 5.49 7.39
C GLN A 128 -22.83 6.95 7.00
N ALA A 129 -22.03 7.66 7.81
CA ALA A 129 -21.59 9.00 7.47
C ALA A 129 -20.58 8.93 6.32
N ALA A 130 -20.73 9.80 5.32
CA ALA A 130 -19.61 10.10 4.45
C ALA A 130 -18.63 11.02 5.18
N ASN A 131 -17.36 10.63 5.23
CA ASN A 131 -16.25 11.53 5.52
C ASN A 131 -15.80 12.16 4.20
N ALA A 132 -15.90 13.49 4.09
CA ALA A 132 -15.52 14.24 2.90
C ALA A 132 -14.08 14.00 2.43
N THR A 133 -13.18 13.57 3.33
CA THR A 133 -11.75 13.36 3.02
C THR A 133 -11.43 11.99 2.42
N ARG A 134 -12.35 11.01 2.46
CA ARG A 134 -12.08 9.64 1.99
C ARG A 134 -13.25 9.08 1.19
N TRP A 135 -13.03 8.88 -0.11
CA TRP A 135 -14.01 8.32 -1.04
C TRP A 135 -14.58 6.96 -0.59
N ASN A 136 -13.80 6.14 0.14
CA ASN A 136 -14.26 4.87 0.73
C ASN A 136 -15.51 5.05 1.60
N SER A 137 -15.57 6.12 2.40
CA SER A 137 -16.72 6.40 3.25
C SER A 137 -17.93 6.89 2.45
N GLN A 138 -17.70 7.63 1.35
CA GLN A 138 -18.76 8.04 0.43
C GLN A 138 -19.37 6.83 -0.28
N LEU A 139 -18.54 5.88 -0.74
CA LEU A 139 -19.01 4.63 -1.34
C LEU A 139 -19.81 3.80 -0.33
N THR A 140 -19.32 3.69 0.91
CA THR A 140 -20.01 2.96 1.98
C THR A 140 -21.37 3.59 2.32
N MET A 141 -21.44 4.93 2.33
CA MET A 141 -22.72 5.65 2.46
C MET A 141 -23.68 5.29 1.32
N ILE A 142 -23.24 5.34 0.06
CA ILE A 142 -24.08 4.98 -1.10
C ILE A 142 -24.56 3.52 -0.99
N LYS A 143 -23.68 2.58 -0.62
CA LYS A 143 -24.03 1.18 -0.37
C LYS A 143 -25.11 1.05 0.72
N SER A 144 -25.01 1.80 1.82
CA SER A 144 -26.01 1.78 2.89
C SER A 144 -27.39 2.27 2.43
N VAL A 145 -27.43 3.29 1.56
CA VAL A 145 -28.68 3.79 0.98
C VAL A 145 -29.32 2.78 0.04
N LEU A 146 -28.50 2.10 -0.80
CA LEU A 146 -28.98 1.09 -1.75
C LEU A 146 -29.45 -0.21 -1.09
N LYS A 147 -28.94 -0.52 0.12
CA LYS A 147 -29.33 -1.72 0.87
C LYS A 147 -30.79 -1.66 1.31
N ASP A 148 -31.21 -0.54 1.88
CA ASP A 148 -32.53 -0.38 2.51
C ASP A 148 -33.30 0.82 1.96
N THR A 149 -33.42 0.89 0.63
CA THR A 149 -34.01 2.03 -0.08
C THR A 149 -35.45 2.34 0.35
N SER A 150 -36.24 1.33 0.70
CA SER A 150 -37.63 1.53 1.17
C SER A 150 -37.67 2.28 2.51
N GLY A 151 -36.78 1.92 3.43
CA GLY A 151 -36.62 2.60 4.72
C GLY A 151 -36.13 4.02 4.53
N VAL A 152 -35.11 4.22 3.69
CA VAL A 152 -34.58 5.55 3.35
C VAL A 152 -35.64 6.42 2.70
N ASN A 153 -36.37 5.94 1.70
CA ASN A 153 -37.45 6.71 1.06
C ASN A 153 -38.59 7.01 2.03
N SER A 154 -38.90 6.11 2.97
CA SER A 154 -39.87 6.39 4.04
C SER A 154 -39.37 7.49 4.99
N ALA A 155 -38.09 7.47 5.35
CA ALA A 155 -37.47 8.54 6.11
C ALA A 155 -37.45 9.87 5.35
N ILE A 156 -37.19 9.86 4.03
CA ILE A 156 -37.30 11.04 3.17
C ILE A 156 -38.73 11.59 3.23
N ARG A 157 -39.77 10.75 3.10
CA ARG A 157 -41.17 11.21 3.20
C ARG A 157 -41.49 11.90 4.53
N LEU A 158 -40.90 11.44 5.63
CA LEU A 158 -41.01 12.10 6.94
C LEU A 158 -40.33 13.49 6.98
N LEU A 159 -39.35 13.74 6.10
CA LEU A 159 -38.70 15.04 5.93
C LEU A 159 -39.41 15.94 4.91
N VAL A 160 -40.10 15.37 3.93
CA VAL A 160 -40.76 16.09 2.81
C VAL A 160 -41.81 17.10 3.27
N THR A 161 -42.35 16.97 4.49
CA THR A 161 -43.16 18.01 5.14
C THR A 161 -42.45 19.36 5.28
N LYS A 162 -41.12 19.42 5.11
CA LYS A 162 -40.31 20.65 5.10
C LYS A 162 -39.73 21.05 3.73
N LYS A 163 -40.08 20.38 2.62
CA LYS A 163 -39.60 20.71 1.24
C LYS A 163 -38.08 20.70 1.03
N THR A 164 -37.31 20.06 1.90
CA THR A 164 -35.83 20.14 1.87
C THR A 164 -35.14 19.03 1.08
N VAL A 165 -35.81 17.91 0.78
CA VAL A 165 -35.19 16.72 0.18
C VAL A 165 -36.15 15.99 -0.75
N GLU A 166 -35.70 15.60 -1.94
CA GLU A 166 -36.45 14.81 -2.91
C GLU A 166 -36.13 13.30 -2.80
N GLU A 167 -37.11 12.45 -3.11
CA GLU A 167 -36.92 11.00 -3.19
C GLU A 167 -35.94 10.60 -4.31
N LEU A 168 -35.29 9.43 -4.13
CA LEU A 168 -34.45 8.81 -5.16
C LEU A 168 -35.34 8.08 -6.18
N LYS A 169 -35.26 8.51 -7.44
CA LYS A 169 -35.99 7.92 -8.56
C LYS A 169 -35.34 6.61 -9.02
N GLY A 170 -36.12 5.77 -9.72
CA GLY A 170 -35.67 4.51 -10.33
C GLY A 170 -34.35 4.62 -11.09
N MET A 171 -34.26 5.62 -11.97
CA MET A 171 -33.07 5.90 -12.78
C MET A 171 -31.85 6.27 -11.92
N GLU A 172 -32.05 7.12 -10.90
CA GLU A 172 -30.98 7.56 -9.99
C GLU A 172 -30.44 6.39 -9.16
N MET A 173 -31.30 5.47 -8.74
CA MET A 173 -30.86 4.24 -8.08
C MET A 173 -30.00 3.37 -8.99
N THR A 174 -30.35 3.23 -10.26
CA THR A 174 -29.54 2.48 -11.22
C THR A 174 -28.18 3.14 -11.44
N MET A 175 -28.13 4.48 -11.52
CA MET A 175 -26.86 5.20 -11.57
C MET A 175 -25.98 4.91 -10.35
N LEU A 176 -26.55 5.00 -9.13
CA LEU A 176 -25.80 4.71 -7.90
C LEU A 176 -25.31 3.25 -7.84
N LYS A 177 -26.09 2.29 -8.35
CA LYS A 177 -25.66 0.89 -8.45
C LYS A 177 -24.44 0.74 -9.37
N GLU A 178 -24.46 1.38 -10.54
CA GLU A 178 -23.30 1.36 -11.44
C GLU A 178 -22.07 2.07 -10.83
N VAL A 179 -22.27 3.17 -10.09
CA VAL A 179 -21.19 3.84 -9.34
C VAL A 179 -20.58 2.89 -8.33
N VAL A 180 -21.41 2.12 -7.62
CA VAL A 180 -20.90 1.12 -6.67
C VAL A 180 -20.10 0.06 -7.39
N GLN A 181 -20.63 -0.51 -8.48
CA GLN A 181 -19.95 -1.55 -9.24
C GLN A 181 -18.59 -1.11 -9.78
N VAL A 182 -18.46 0.12 -10.28
CA VAL A 182 -17.18 0.60 -10.84
C VAL A 182 -16.14 0.96 -9.77
N LEU A 183 -16.58 1.39 -8.57
CA LEU A 183 -15.68 1.80 -7.48
C LEU A 183 -15.38 0.69 -6.46
N GLU A 184 -16.19 -0.36 -6.39
CA GLU A 184 -16.01 -1.48 -5.46
C GLU A 184 -14.64 -2.18 -5.59
N PRO A 185 -14.11 -2.46 -6.80
CA PRO A 185 -12.78 -3.03 -6.96
C PRO A 185 -11.67 -2.16 -6.33
N PHE A 186 -11.84 -0.83 -6.35
CA PHE A 186 -10.90 0.08 -5.69
C PHE A 186 -10.99 -0.04 -4.17
N GLN A 187 -12.17 -0.32 -3.60
CA GLN A 187 -12.35 -0.38 -2.15
C GLN A 187 -11.72 -1.66 -1.61
N GLU A 188 -11.88 -2.76 -2.34
CA GLU A 188 -11.19 -4.02 -2.09
C GLU A 188 -9.68 -3.85 -2.22
N ALA A 189 -9.22 -3.16 -3.26
CA ALA A 189 -7.81 -2.86 -3.45
C ALA A 189 -7.21 -2.06 -2.29
N MET A 190 -7.87 -1.00 -1.81
CA MET A 190 -7.43 -0.25 -0.62
C MET A 190 -7.29 -1.18 0.60
N SER A 191 -8.28 -2.05 0.82
CA SER A 191 -8.30 -2.96 1.97
C SER A 191 -7.13 -3.94 1.96
N GLN A 192 -6.62 -4.32 0.78
CA GLN A 192 -5.44 -5.19 0.65
C GLN A 192 -4.12 -4.45 0.89
N VAL A 193 -4.03 -3.17 0.53
CA VAL A 193 -2.78 -2.39 0.60
C VAL A 193 -2.62 -1.58 1.90
N GLU A 194 -3.72 -1.33 2.62
CA GLU A 194 -3.73 -0.68 3.94
C GLU A 194 -3.57 -1.68 5.10
N GLY A 195 -3.36 -2.96 4.81
CA GLY A 195 -3.17 -3.98 5.85
C GLY A 195 -1.92 -3.75 6.71
N GLU A 196 -2.09 -3.74 8.02
CA GLU A 196 -0.99 -3.69 8.99
C GLU A 196 -0.50 -5.12 9.30
N ASN A 197 0.79 -5.27 9.60
CA ASN A 197 1.43 -6.56 9.93
C ASN A 197 1.38 -7.65 8.84
N ILE A 198 1.11 -7.26 7.59
CA ILE A 198 1.18 -8.15 6.42
C ILE A 198 2.04 -7.51 5.33
N VAL A 199 2.58 -8.34 4.43
CA VAL A 199 3.30 -7.84 3.26
C VAL A 199 2.28 -7.31 2.25
N THR A 200 2.30 -5.99 2.04
CA THR A 200 1.39 -5.27 1.12
C THR A 200 2.07 -4.86 -0.18
N LEU A 201 3.40 -4.69 -0.17
CA LEU A 201 4.17 -4.30 -1.36
C LEU A 201 4.00 -5.30 -2.52
N SER A 202 3.96 -6.59 -2.21
CA SER A 202 3.75 -7.66 -3.19
C SER A 202 2.35 -7.67 -3.81
N CYS A 203 1.35 -7.07 -3.16
CA CYS A 203 -0.01 -6.96 -3.68
C CYS A 203 -0.15 -5.86 -4.73
N ILE A 204 0.78 -4.88 -4.79
CA ILE A 204 0.62 -3.70 -5.67
C ILE A 204 0.46 -4.14 -7.13
N THR A 205 1.35 -5.00 -7.61
CA THR A 205 1.33 -5.47 -9.00
C THR A 205 0.00 -6.13 -9.35
N THR A 206 -0.47 -7.05 -8.52
CA THR A 206 -1.74 -7.76 -8.75
C THR A 206 -2.94 -6.84 -8.66
N VAL A 207 -2.91 -5.86 -7.75
CA VAL A 207 -3.96 -4.85 -7.61
C VAL A 207 -4.06 -3.98 -8.86
N VAL A 208 -2.94 -3.49 -9.41
CA VAL A 208 -2.98 -2.62 -10.60
C VAL A 208 -3.58 -3.35 -11.79
N PHE A 209 -3.14 -4.59 -12.06
CA PHE A 209 -3.70 -5.40 -13.14
C PHE A 209 -5.17 -5.78 -12.88
N GLY A 210 -5.53 -6.11 -11.63
CA GLY A 210 -6.90 -6.42 -11.25
C GLY A 210 -7.86 -5.24 -11.43
N LEU A 211 -7.44 -4.03 -11.08
CA LEU A 211 -8.19 -2.80 -11.31
C LEU A 211 -8.37 -2.51 -12.81
N GLU A 212 -7.30 -2.65 -13.60
CA GLU A 212 -7.40 -2.46 -15.04
C GLU A 212 -8.34 -3.47 -15.70
N HIS A 213 -8.24 -4.74 -15.32
CA HIS A 213 -9.12 -5.79 -15.79
C HIS A 213 -10.59 -5.51 -15.43
N SER A 214 -10.85 -5.14 -14.16
CA SER A 214 -12.20 -4.83 -13.68
C SER A 214 -12.82 -3.66 -14.45
N LEU A 215 -12.05 -2.60 -14.69
CA LEU A 215 -12.50 -1.45 -15.49
C LEU A 215 -12.76 -1.84 -16.94
N LYS A 216 -11.89 -2.66 -17.54
CA LYS A 216 -12.06 -3.15 -18.92
C LYS A 216 -13.35 -3.95 -19.06
N LEU A 217 -13.58 -4.93 -18.18
CA LEU A 217 -14.81 -5.71 -18.15
C LEU A 217 -16.05 -4.83 -17.94
N PHE A 218 -15.97 -3.87 -17.02
CA PHE A 218 -17.07 -2.94 -16.78
C PHE A 218 -17.43 -2.14 -18.04
N ILE A 219 -16.43 -1.62 -18.76
CA ILE A 219 -16.61 -0.88 -20.02
C ILE A 219 -17.17 -1.79 -21.14
N GLU A 220 -16.66 -3.01 -21.27
CA GLU A 220 -17.09 -4.00 -22.27
C GLU A 220 -18.56 -4.43 -22.06
N ASN A 221 -19.00 -4.45 -20.80
CA ASN A 221 -20.40 -4.71 -20.43
C ASN A 221 -21.36 -3.54 -20.74
N LYS A 222 -20.87 -2.44 -21.33
CA LYS A 222 -21.67 -1.29 -21.80
C LYS A 222 -22.60 -0.71 -20.70
N PRO A 223 -22.04 -0.09 -19.66
CA PRO A 223 -22.82 0.49 -18.56
C PRO A 223 -23.67 1.64 -19.09
N LEU A 224 -24.87 1.81 -18.53
CA LEU A 224 -25.86 2.78 -18.99
C LEU A 224 -25.45 4.22 -18.68
N TYR A 225 -24.80 4.44 -17.54
CA TYR A 225 -24.54 5.79 -17.01
C TYR A 225 -23.07 6.04 -16.67
N CYS A 226 -22.35 5.03 -16.17
CA CYS A 226 -20.99 5.20 -15.64
C CYS A 226 -19.88 4.99 -16.68
N PHE A 227 -20.19 4.97 -17.99
CA PHE A 227 -19.19 4.77 -19.05
C PHE A 227 -18.06 5.82 -19.00
N LYS A 228 -18.42 7.10 -18.87
CA LYS A 228 -17.42 8.20 -18.81
C LYS A 228 -16.55 8.11 -17.55
N LEU A 229 -17.17 7.80 -16.41
CA LEU A 229 -16.45 7.59 -15.14
C LEU A 229 -15.45 6.44 -15.26
N ALA A 230 -15.85 5.30 -15.84
CA ALA A 230 -14.96 4.16 -16.03
C ALA A 230 -13.76 4.47 -16.93
N ASN A 231 -13.96 5.21 -18.02
CA ASN A 231 -12.86 5.63 -18.90
C ASN A 231 -11.91 6.63 -18.22
N ALA A 232 -12.45 7.59 -17.46
CA ALA A 232 -11.65 8.53 -16.69
C ALA A 232 -10.83 7.81 -15.60
N LEU A 233 -11.42 6.82 -14.92
CA LEU A 233 -10.72 5.94 -13.98
C LEU A 233 -9.62 5.14 -14.65
N GLN A 234 -9.89 4.52 -15.80
CA GLN A 234 -8.89 3.74 -16.54
C GLN A 234 -7.68 4.61 -16.94
N SER A 235 -7.95 5.82 -17.43
CA SER A 235 -6.91 6.77 -17.81
C SER A 235 -6.07 7.20 -16.60
N SER A 236 -6.73 7.44 -15.47
CA SER A 236 -6.06 7.83 -14.23
C SER A 236 -5.25 6.70 -13.58
N VAL A 237 -5.75 5.46 -13.64
CA VAL A 237 -5.03 4.24 -13.21
C VAL A 237 -3.75 4.08 -14.02
N LYS A 238 -3.83 4.17 -15.35
CA LYS A 238 -2.65 4.09 -16.22
C LYS A 238 -1.65 5.19 -15.89
N LYS A 239 -2.11 6.44 -15.78
CA LYS A 239 -1.24 7.58 -15.49
C LYS A 239 -0.53 7.48 -14.13
N ARG A 240 -1.23 7.04 -13.09
CA ARG A 240 -0.73 7.15 -11.70
C ARG A 240 -0.22 5.85 -11.11
N LEU A 241 -0.77 4.70 -11.52
CA LEU A 241 -0.43 3.40 -10.93
C LEU A 241 0.59 2.60 -11.75
N TYR A 242 0.66 2.79 -13.08
CA TYR A 242 1.67 2.10 -13.90
C TYR A 242 3.12 2.42 -13.51
N PRO A 243 3.49 3.63 -13.06
CA PRO A 243 4.85 3.88 -12.57
C PRO A 243 5.27 2.95 -11.42
N PHE A 244 4.34 2.38 -10.66
CA PHE A 244 4.67 1.35 -9.66
C PHE A 244 5.04 0.00 -10.30
N LEU A 245 4.56 -0.29 -11.51
CA LEU A 245 4.88 -1.50 -12.26
C LEU A 245 6.24 -1.45 -12.95
N GLU A 246 6.89 -0.29 -12.99
CA GLU A 246 8.26 -0.12 -13.51
C GLU A 246 9.31 -0.35 -12.41
N ARG A 247 8.88 -0.38 -11.15
CA ARG A 247 9.74 -0.53 -9.98
C ARG A 247 10.16 -1.97 -9.77
N ILE A 248 11.47 -2.22 -9.82
CA ILE A 248 12.07 -3.54 -9.61
C ILE A 248 11.63 -4.16 -8.28
N ASP A 249 11.60 -3.39 -7.20
CA ASP A 249 11.24 -3.89 -5.87
C ASP A 249 9.77 -4.34 -5.78
N VAL A 250 8.87 -3.63 -6.46
CA VAL A 250 7.44 -3.99 -6.51
C VAL A 250 7.24 -5.27 -7.31
N ILE A 251 7.90 -5.38 -8.47
CA ILE A 251 7.86 -6.56 -9.33
C ILE A 251 8.48 -7.77 -8.59
N ALA A 252 9.65 -7.61 -7.98
CA ALA A 252 10.33 -8.65 -7.22
C ALA A 252 9.48 -9.12 -6.03
N ALA A 253 8.90 -8.19 -5.26
CA ALA A 253 8.02 -8.54 -4.14
C ALA A 253 6.81 -9.36 -4.60
N ALA A 254 6.17 -8.99 -5.71
CA ALA A 254 5.04 -9.74 -6.26
C ALA A 254 5.47 -11.15 -6.75
N ALA A 255 6.64 -11.26 -7.38
CA ALA A 255 7.20 -12.52 -7.86
C ALA A 255 7.56 -13.49 -6.70
N MET A 256 8.07 -12.95 -5.61
CA MET A 256 8.46 -13.71 -4.41
C MET A 256 7.27 -14.10 -3.52
N ASP A 257 6.10 -13.49 -3.72
CA ASP A 257 4.92 -13.79 -2.93
C ASP A 257 4.25 -15.09 -3.40
N PRO A 258 4.15 -16.12 -2.53
CA PRO A 258 3.59 -17.41 -2.91
C PRO A 258 2.12 -17.35 -3.32
N ARG A 259 1.37 -16.30 -2.92
CA ARG A 259 -0.04 -16.10 -3.30
C ARG A 259 -0.20 -15.80 -4.79
N PHE A 260 0.79 -15.16 -5.41
CA PHE A 260 0.68 -14.63 -6.77
C PHE A 260 1.72 -15.25 -7.71
N LYS A 261 2.97 -15.39 -7.24
CA LYS A 261 4.12 -15.80 -8.03
C LYS A 261 4.19 -14.95 -9.31
N LEU A 262 3.97 -15.56 -10.47
CA LEU A 262 4.05 -14.92 -11.79
C LEU A 262 2.70 -14.88 -12.51
N ALA A 263 1.62 -15.28 -11.83
CA ALA A 263 0.29 -15.44 -12.43
C ALA A 263 -0.32 -14.11 -12.95
N TRP A 264 0.25 -12.97 -12.53
CA TRP A 264 -0.19 -11.63 -12.93
C TRP A 264 0.40 -11.16 -14.27
N ILE A 265 1.40 -11.86 -14.82
CA ILE A 265 1.95 -11.51 -16.13
C ILE A 265 1.16 -12.27 -17.20
N PRO A 266 0.49 -11.58 -18.14
CA PRO A 266 -0.41 -12.22 -19.11
C PRO A 266 0.30 -13.02 -20.22
N CYS A 267 1.62 -12.89 -20.38
CA CYS A 267 2.39 -13.57 -21.42
C CYS A 267 3.62 -14.27 -20.85
N GLU A 268 3.75 -15.58 -21.10
CA GLU A 268 4.85 -16.42 -20.62
C GLU A 268 6.24 -16.01 -21.14
N GLU A 269 6.32 -15.36 -22.31
CA GLU A 269 7.58 -14.90 -22.89
C GLU A 269 8.07 -13.63 -22.18
N LEU A 270 7.15 -12.68 -21.93
CA LEU A 270 7.40 -11.50 -21.09
C LEU A 270 7.67 -11.87 -19.62
N GLN A 271 7.13 -13.00 -19.14
CA GLN A 271 7.48 -13.56 -17.83
C GLN A 271 8.97 -13.88 -17.79
N LYS A 272 9.47 -14.70 -18.73
CA LYS A 272 10.86 -15.18 -18.70
C LYS A 272 11.88 -14.04 -18.77
N GLU A 273 11.67 -13.03 -19.63
CA GLU A 273 12.60 -11.91 -19.76
C GLU A 273 12.62 -11.03 -18.49
N LYS A 274 11.44 -10.71 -17.93
CA LYS A 274 11.36 -9.92 -16.70
C LYS A 274 11.87 -10.69 -15.50
N ILE A 275 11.57 -11.99 -15.39
CA ILE A 275 12.09 -12.87 -14.34
C ILE A 275 13.61 -12.97 -14.42
N SER A 276 14.19 -13.15 -15.60
CA SER A 276 15.65 -13.16 -15.76
C SER A 276 16.25 -11.88 -15.20
N LYS A 277 15.72 -10.71 -15.60
CA LYS A 277 16.20 -9.42 -15.08
C LYS A 277 16.03 -9.29 -13.56
N ILE A 278 14.89 -9.72 -12.99
CA ILE A 278 14.65 -9.70 -11.53
C ILE A 278 15.62 -10.62 -10.81
N VAL A 279 15.82 -11.84 -11.31
CA VAL A 279 16.72 -12.84 -10.74
C VAL A 279 18.16 -12.36 -10.81
N ASP A 280 18.59 -11.81 -11.95
CA ASP A 280 19.91 -11.23 -12.14
C ASP A 280 20.15 -10.05 -11.18
N LEU A 281 19.13 -9.22 -10.93
CA LEU A 281 19.21 -8.10 -9.97
C LEU A 281 19.23 -8.58 -8.51
N ILE A 282 18.44 -9.59 -8.15
CA ILE A 282 18.46 -10.20 -6.81
C ILE A 282 19.81 -10.88 -6.57
N ILE A 283 20.36 -11.57 -7.57
CA ILE A 283 21.68 -12.20 -7.51
C ILE A 283 22.78 -11.14 -7.39
N ALA A 284 22.70 -10.04 -8.14
CA ALA A 284 23.65 -8.93 -8.05
C ALA A 284 23.65 -8.27 -6.66
N GLU A 285 22.48 -8.05 -6.05
CA GLU A 285 22.39 -7.47 -4.70
C GLU A 285 22.87 -8.45 -3.62
N SER A 286 22.50 -9.74 -3.74
CA SER A 286 22.95 -10.76 -2.79
C SER A 286 24.45 -11.11 -2.89
N THR A 287 25.08 -10.87 -4.06
CA THR A 287 26.53 -11.01 -4.23
C THR A 287 27.32 -9.80 -3.75
N LYS A 288 26.73 -8.59 -3.71
CA LYS A 288 27.32 -7.42 -3.04
C LYS A 288 27.38 -7.62 -1.52
N ASP A 289 26.25 -8.02 -0.92
CA ASP A 289 26.17 -8.35 0.51
C ASP A 289 27.16 -9.45 0.93
N TYR A 290 27.43 -10.42 0.05
CA TYR A 290 28.39 -11.48 0.30
C TYR A 290 29.84 -10.99 0.20
N LYS A 291 30.18 -10.17 -0.80
CA LYS A 291 31.53 -9.60 -0.97
C LYS A 291 31.90 -8.62 0.15
N GLU A 292 30.96 -7.81 0.61
CA GLU A 292 31.18 -6.89 1.74
C GLU A 292 31.34 -7.62 3.07
N LYS A 293 30.66 -8.75 3.28
CA LYS A 293 30.87 -9.61 4.47
C LYS A 293 32.23 -10.28 4.45
N VAL A 294 32.65 -10.81 3.29
CA VAL A 294 33.97 -11.43 3.13
C VAL A 294 35.10 -10.40 3.31
N GLN A 295 34.96 -9.19 2.77
CA GLN A 295 35.94 -8.11 2.98
C GLN A 295 36.02 -7.64 4.44
N LYS A 296 34.88 -7.53 5.15
CA LYS A 296 34.87 -7.18 6.59
C LYS A 296 35.47 -8.27 7.47
N GLU A 297 35.31 -9.55 7.12
CA GLU A 297 35.97 -10.67 7.80
C GLU A 297 37.48 -10.73 7.50
N GLU A 298 37.91 -10.46 6.27
CA GLU A 298 39.34 -10.40 5.88
C GLU A 298 40.10 -9.20 6.49
N ILE A 299 39.44 -8.06 6.70
CA ILE A 299 40.05 -6.90 7.39
C ILE A 299 40.21 -7.20 8.89
N GLN A 300 39.29 -7.95 9.50
CA GLN A 300 39.36 -8.30 10.93
C GLN A 300 40.43 -9.38 11.24
N GLU A 301 40.73 -10.28 10.29
CA GLU A 301 41.86 -11.21 10.41
C GLU A 301 43.23 -10.55 10.19
N ASN A 302 43.29 -9.44 9.44
CA ASN A 302 44.54 -8.72 9.13
C ASN A 302 44.93 -7.63 10.16
N GLU A 303 44.08 -7.32 11.14
CA GLU A 303 44.38 -6.38 12.24
C GLU A 303 44.79 -7.05 13.58
N LEU A 304 45.27 -8.30 13.55
CA LEU A 304 45.96 -8.87 14.71
C LEU A 304 47.44 -8.44 14.71
N PRO A 305 47.94 -7.74 15.76
CA PRO A 305 49.35 -7.40 15.82
C PRO A 305 50.17 -8.68 15.92
N MET A 306 51.06 -8.83 14.93
CA MET A 306 52.09 -9.85 14.84
C MET A 306 52.88 -9.90 16.16
N SER A 307 52.58 -10.89 17.01
CA SER A 307 53.46 -11.29 18.09
C SER A 307 53.80 -12.76 17.89
N ILE A 308 55.07 -12.96 17.55
CA ILE A 308 55.74 -14.25 17.47
C ILE A 308 55.73 -14.84 18.88
N ASN A 309 55.14 -16.02 19.05
CA ASN A 309 55.62 -16.97 20.05
C ASN A 309 55.36 -18.41 19.61
N GLN A 310 56.44 -19.17 19.61
CA GLN A 310 56.49 -20.60 19.41
C GLN A 310 55.82 -21.33 20.60
N ASP A 311 55.40 -22.56 20.30
CA ASP A 311 55.24 -23.71 21.19
C ASP A 311 53.89 -24.04 21.86
N LYS A 312 53.39 -25.20 21.38
CA LYS A 312 52.79 -26.34 22.09
C LYS A 312 51.27 -26.41 22.30
N GLY A 313 50.71 -27.52 21.79
CA GLY A 313 49.56 -28.21 22.40
C GLY A 313 48.36 -28.39 21.48
N GLY A 314 48.30 -29.53 20.79
CA GLY A 314 47.09 -29.94 20.07
C GLY A 314 45.95 -30.38 20.99
N ILE A 315 44.72 -30.33 20.44
CA ILE A 315 43.61 -31.30 20.52
C ILE A 315 42.23 -30.59 20.41
N ILE A 316 41.60 -30.79 19.24
CA ILE A 316 40.15 -30.99 18.94
C ILE A 316 39.14 -29.82 19.10
N ALA A 317 38.43 -29.50 17.99
CA ALA A 317 36.96 -29.63 17.90
C ALA A 317 36.43 -29.46 16.45
N LYS A 318 35.73 -30.48 15.94
CA LYS A 318 34.96 -30.44 14.69
C LYS A 318 33.77 -29.48 14.84
N ARG A 319 33.52 -28.63 13.83
CA ARG A 319 32.36 -27.72 13.76
C ARG A 319 31.03 -28.49 13.90
N PRO A 320 30.05 -28.02 14.70
CA PRO A 320 28.77 -28.72 14.86
C PRO A 320 27.87 -28.53 13.62
N ARG A 321 27.14 -29.59 13.24
CA ARG A 321 26.15 -29.56 12.14
C ARG A 321 24.86 -28.86 12.59
N LEU A 322 24.19 -28.21 11.64
CA LEU A 322 23.07 -27.25 11.77
C LEU A 322 21.83 -27.71 12.59
N PHE A 323 21.71 -28.98 12.97
CA PHE A 323 20.51 -29.54 13.61
C PHE A 323 20.77 -30.25 14.95
N ALA A 324 21.89 -29.95 15.62
CA ALA A 324 22.27 -30.58 16.89
C ALA A 324 21.34 -30.26 18.10
N TYR A 325 20.33 -29.41 17.93
CA TYR A 325 19.38 -29.02 18.98
C TYR A 325 18.09 -29.85 19.02
N MET A 326 17.85 -30.74 18.05
CA MET A 326 16.66 -31.62 18.09
C MET A 326 16.91 -32.83 18.98
N PRO A 327 16.02 -33.13 19.95
CA PRO A 327 16.12 -34.36 20.73
C PRO A 327 15.82 -35.58 19.85
N PRO A 328 16.46 -36.74 20.11
CA PRO A 328 16.27 -37.95 19.31
C PRO A 328 14.83 -38.49 19.45
N PRO A 329 14.29 -39.16 18.42
CA PRO A 329 12.96 -39.76 18.49
C PRO A 329 12.97 -40.89 19.52
N GLY A 330 12.15 -40.75 20.57
CA GLY A 330 11.98 -41.78 21.60
C GLY A 330 11.23 -43.01 21.07
N PRO A 331 11.49 -44.21 21.62
CA PRO A 331 10.84 -45.44 21.18
C PRO A 331 9.35 -45.44 21.56
N SER A 332 8.53 -45.70 20.56
CA SER A 332 7.13 -46.14 20.70
C SER A 332 7.08 -47.53 21.33
N MET A 333 6.23 -47.72 22.34
CA MET A 333 5.16 -48.75 22.38
C MET A 333 4.62 -49.01 23.80
N ALA A 334 3.28 -49.21 23.83
CA ALA A 334 2.47 -50.02 24.75
C ALA A 334 1.89 -49.40 26.05
N SER A 335 0.55 -49.37 26.05
CA SER A 335 -0.45 -49.17 27.10
C SER A 335 -0.64 -50.44 27.97
N PRO A 336 -1.70 -50.60 28.82
CA PRO A 336 -2.39 -49.70 29.76
C PRO A 336 -2.49 -50.33 31.18
N SER A 337 -2.75 -49.56 32.25
CA SER A 337 -3.44 -50.14 33.42
C SER A 337 -4.29 -49.15 34.23
N THR A 338 -5.46 -49.67 34.58
CA THR A 338 -6.64 -49.14 35.25
C THR A 338 -6.39 -48.79 36.72
N ARG A 339 -6.92 -47.65 37.23
CA ARG A 339 -7.76 -47.68 38.45
C ARG A 339 -8.56 -46.39 38.72
N ARG A 340 -9.86 -46.65 38.85
CA ARG A 340 -10.96 -45.85 39.41
C ARG A 340 -10.69 -45.24 40.79
N SER A 341 -11.44 -44.15 41.03
CA SER A 341 -12.12 -43.76 42.27
C SER A 341 -11.31 -42.98 43.32
N LEU A 342 -11.74 -41.75 43.61
CA LEU A 342 -12.46 -41.45 44.86
C LEU A 342 -13.10 -40.05 44.82
N LYS A 343 -14.41 -40.04 45.09
CA LYS A 343 -15.23 -38.89 45.51
C LYS A 343 -14.92 -38.52 46.98
N ARG A 344 -15.43 -37.33 47.33
CA ARG A 344 -15.75 -36.76 48.65
C ARG A 344 -14.68 -35.78 49.16
N THR A 345 -15.05 -34.61 49.67
CA THR A 345 -16.31 -34.19 50.30
C THR A 345 -16.86 -32.90 49.73
#